data_AF-A0A1X0U813-F1
#
_entry.id   AF-A0A1X0U813-F1
#
_cell.length_a   1.000
_cell.length_b   1.000
_cell.length_c   1.000
_cell.angle_alpha   90.00
_cell.angle_beta   90.00
_cell.angle_gamma   90.00
#
_symmetry.space_group_name_H-M   'P 1'
#
loop_
_entity.id
_entity.type
_entity.pdbx_description
1 polymer ?
#
loop_
_entity_poly.entity_id
_entity_poly.type
_entity_poly.pdbx_seq_one_letter_code
_entity_poly.pdbx_strand_id
1 'polypeptide(L)'
;MTGRHGVDVPAAAFDVSRSAELIFRNEPNDAVTIEYSAPIEFEVDGAPAVRYTAKASKLAREFDCDPIAASFDIVATQGYSNATVAVFMIVSYEQLDGSLSRDTIDQIVATLRRT
;
A
#
# COMPACT_ATOMS: atom_id res chain seq x y z
N MET A 1 30.16 7.30 -9.10
CA MET A 1 29.84 6.06 -8.37
C MET A 1 28.52 6.28 -7.66
N THR A 2 27.42 5.69 -8.12
CA THR A 2 26.17 5.59 -7.34
C THR A 2 25.55 4.23 -7.67
N GLY A 3 25.98 3.23 -6.91
CA GLY A 3 25.76 1.82 -7.18
C GLY A 3 24.32 1.37 -6.95
N ARG A 4 23.90 0.41 -7.77
CA ARG A 4 22.68 -0.38 -7.63
C ARG A 4 23.00 -1.58 -6.73
N HIS A 5 22.73 -1.46 -5.43
CA HIS A 5 22.80 -2.54 -4.43
C HIS A 5 21.73 -2.30 -3.35
N GLY A 6 20.71 -3.17 -3.30
CA GLY A 6 19.61 -3.10 -2.34
C GLY A 6 18.57 -2.05 -2.73
N VAL A 7 17.33 -2.46 -2.95
CA VAL A 7 16.23 -1.51 -3.11
C VAL A 7 16.08 -0.78 -1.78
N ASP A 8 16.22 0.53 -1.78
CA ASP A 8 16.00 1.36 -0.59
C ASP A 8 14.53 1.21 -0.11
N VAL A 9 14.29 1.23 1.20
CA VAL A 9 12.96 0.97 1.79
C VAL A 9 11.87 1.87 1.20
N PRO A 10 12.07 3.20 1.02
CA PRO A 10 11.11 4.07 0.33
C PRO A 10 10.91 3.68 -1.14
N ALA A 11 11.98 3.32 -1.86
CA ALA A 11 11.89 2.93 -3.26
C ALA A 11 11.11 1.62 -3.43
N ALA A 12 11.29 0.66 -2.52
CA ALA A 12 10.54 -0.59 -2.52
C ALA A 12 9.05 -0.33 -2.25
N ALA A 13 8.73 0.49 -1.24
CA ALA A 13 7.35 0.83 -0.93
C ALA A 13 6.66 1.55 -2.10
N PHE A 14 7.35 2.50 -2.72
CA PHE A 14 6.82 3.21 -3.89
C PHE A 14 6.61 2.28 -5.09
N ASP A 15 7.58 1.44 -5.42
CA ASP A 15 7.48 0.53 -6.57
C ASP A 15 6.31 -0.46 -6.40
N VAL A 16 6.15 -1.03 -5.21
CA VAL A 16 5.02 -1.92 -4.92
C VAL A 16 3.69 -1.16 -4.92
N SER A 17 3.66 0.09 -4.44
CA SER A 17 2.43 0.91 -4.45
C SER A 17 1.86 1.09 -5.86
N ARG A 18 2.71 1.10 -6.89
CA ARG A 18 2.28 1.20 -8.29
C ARG A 18 1.53 -0.04 -8.79
N SER A 19 1.58 -1.15 -8.06
CA SER A 19 0.71 -2.31 -8.33
C SER A 19 -0.77 -1.96 -8.17
N ALA A 20 -1.11 -0.86 -7.49
CA ALA A 20 -2.46 -0.32 -7.45
C ALA A 20 -3.05 -0.08 -8.86
N GLU A 21 -2.24 0.35 -9.84
CA GLU A 21 -2.69 0.51 -11.22
C GLU A 21 -3.14 -0.83 -11.83
N LEU A 22 -2.45 -1.92 -11.51
CA LEU A 22 -2.79 -3.26 -12.02
C LEU A 22 -3.95 -3.89 -11.26
N ILE A 23 -4.14 -3.53 -9.99
CA ILE A 23 -5.18 -4.10 -9.12
C ILE A 23 -6.53 -3.43 -9.37
N PHE A 24 -6.55 -2.11 -9.55
CA PHE A 24 -7.80 -1.35 -9.59
C PHE A 24 -8.27 -0.96 -10.98
N ARG A 25 -7.41 -1.06 -12.01
CA ARG A 25 -7.82 -0.81 -13.39
C ARG A 25 -8.17 -2.10 -14.11
N ASN A 26 -9.24 -2.04 -14.89
CA ASN A 26 -9.57 -3.10 -15.84
C ASN A 26 -8.87 -2.85 -17.18
N GLU A 27 -8.70 -1.57 -17.55
CA GLU A 27 -8.08 -1.15 -18.81
C GLU A 27 -7.20 0.11 -18.60
N PRO A 28 -6.14 0.32 -19.40
CA PRO A 28 -5.19 1.43 -19.18
C PRO A 28 -5.79 2.84 -19.20
N ASN A 29 -6.94 3.03 -19.85
CA ASN A 29 -7.61 4.34 -20.00
C ASN A 29 -9.02 4.33 -19.41
N ASP A 30 -9.29 3.46 -18.44
CA ASP A 30 -10.57 3.51 -17.72
C ASP A 30 -10.71 4.78 -16.85
N ALA A 31 -11.89 4.99 -16.29
CA ALA A 31 -12.21 6.18 -15.52
C ALA A 31 -11.52 6.23 -14.14
N VAL A 32 -10.79 5.17 -13.75
CA VAL A 32 -10.20 5.05 -12.42
C VAL A 32 -9.16 6.14 -12.23
N THR A 33 -9.22 6.79 -11.08
CA THR A 33 -8.22 7.78 -10.65
C THR A 33 -7.46 7.22 -9.47
N ILE A 34 -6.13 7.16 -9.57
CA ILE A 34 -5.25 6.69 -8.49
C ILE A 34 -4.41 7.86 -8.01
N GLU A 35 -4.53 8.17 -6.73
CA GLU A 35 -3.79 9.22 -6.05
C GLU A 35 -2.80 8.61 -5.07
N TYR A 36 -1.54 8.99 -5.17
CA TYR A 36 -0.48 8.53 -4.29
C TYR A 36 -0.17 9.60 -3.25
N SER A 37 -0.20 9.23 -1.96
CA SER A 37 0.21 10.13 -0.89
C SER A 37 1.72 10.31 -0.85
N ALA A 38 2.17 11.36 -0.14
CA ALA A 38 3.55 11.42 0.31
C ALA A 38 3.88 10.22 1.22
N PRO A 39 5.14 9.76 1.26
CA PRO A 39 5.56 8.73 2.21
C PRO A 39 5.39 9.21 3.64
N ILE A 40 5.01 8.28 4.52
CA ILE A 40 5.05 8.46 5.96
C ILE A 40 6.18 7.59 6.48
N GLU A 41 7.21 8.22 7.04
CA GLU A 41 8.33 7.55 7.68
C GLU A 41 8.01 7.28 9.16
N PHE A 42 8.34 6.08 9.62
CA PHE A 42 8.15 5.65 11.00
C PHE A 42 9.11 4.51 11.34
N GLU A 43 8.99 3.94 12.54
CA GLU A 43 9.79 2.80 12.96
C GLU A 43 8.93 1.58 13.30
N VAL A 44 9.42 0.40 12.92
CA VAL A 44 8.90 -0.90 13.35
C VAL A 44 9.98 -1.58 14.19
N ASP A 45 9.72 -1.70 15.49
CA ASP A 45 10.66 -2.22 16.49
C ASP A 45 12.06 -1.58 16.44
N GLY A 46 12.14 -0.28 16.12
CA GLY A 46 13.40 0.46 15.99
C GLY A 46 14.13 0.24 14.65
N ALA A 47 13.45 -0.33 13.64
CA ALA A 47 13.91 -0.35 12.25
C ALA A 47 13.19 0.75 11.45
N PRO A 48 13.87 1.46 10.54
CA PRO A 48 13.19 2.36 9.60
C PRO A 48 12.12 1.62 8.79
N ALA A 49 10.95 2.25 8.71
CA ALA A 49 9.82 1.79 7.92
C ALA A 49 9.19 2.97 7.19
N VAL A 50 8.61 2.68 6.03
CA VAL A 50 7.92 3.68 5.20
C VAL A 50 6.58 3.15 4.79
N ARG A 51 5.55 3.98 4.91
CA ARG A 51 4.22 3.73 4.39
C ARG A 51 3.93 4.62 3.20
N TYR A 52 3.46 4.03 2.12
CA TYR A 52 2.79 4.72 1.02
C TYR A 52 1.32 4.31 0.98
N THR A 53 0.46 5.26 0.67
CA THR A 53 -0.96 5.00 0.44
C THR A 53 -1.31 5.41 -0.99
N ALA A 54 -1.87 4.47 -1.75
CA ALA A 54 -2.56 4.78 -3.00
C ALA A 54 -4.08 4.72 -2.75
N LYS A 55 -4.81 5.73 -3.21
CA LYS A 55 -6.27 5.76 -3.17
C LYS A 55 -6.82 5.68 -4.58
N ALA A 56 -7.64 4.67 -4.83
CA ALA A 56 -8.36 4.50 -6.08
C ALA A 56 -9.79 4.99 -5.93
N SER A 57 -10.27 5.74 -6.91
CA SER A 57 -11.65 6.22 -6.99
C SER A 57 -12.20 6.01 -8.40
N LYS A 58 -13.54 6.06 -8.52
CA LYS A 58 -14.26 5.79 -9.78
C LYS A 58 -14.00 4.37 -10.30
N LEU A 59 -13.92 3.42 -9.38
CA LEU A 59 -13.88 2.01 -9.72
C LEU A 59 -15.14 1.64 -10.51
N ALA A 60 -14.97 0.76 -11.51
CA ALA A 60 -16.10 0.26 -12.27
C ALA A 60 -17.03 -0.55 -11.36
N ARG A 61 -18.33 -0.34 -11.52
CA ARG A 61 -19.39 -1.00 -10.74
C ARG A 61 -20.26 -1.79 -11.72
N GLU A 62 -20.17 -3.12 -11.67
CA GLU A 62 -21.01 -4.02 -12.44
C GLU A 62 -22.32 -4.31 -11.69
N PHE A 63 -22.22 -4.46 -10.37
CA PHE A 63 -23.33 -4.74 -9.47
C PHE A 63 -23.47 -3.67 -8.39
N ASP A 64 -24.66 -3.58 -7.78
CA ASP A 64 -24.89 -2.58 -6.73
C ASP A 64 -24.02 -2.78 -5.47
N CYS A 65 -23.44 -3.95 -5.29
CA CYS A 65 -22.54 -4.23 -4.19
C CYS A 65 -21.07 -3.95 -4.50
N ASP A 66 -20.70 -3.48 -5.70
CA ASP A 66 -19.28 -3.26 -6.00
C ASP A 66 -18.79 -1.93 -5.41
N PRO A 67 -17.57 -1.91 -4.85
CA PRO A 67 -17.00 -0.71 -4.26
C PRO A 67 -16.68 0.34 -5.34
N ILE A 68 -16.92 1.60 -5.03
CA ILE A 68 -16.59 2.72 -5.93
C ILE A 68 -15.22 3.35 -5.64
N ALA A 69 -14.62 2.99 -4.51
CA ALA A 69 -13.34 3.47 -4.04
C ALA A 69 -12.62 2.40 -3.22
N ALA A 70 -11.29 2.47 -3.22
CA ALA A 70 -10.43 1.60 -2.44
C ALA A 70 -9.15 2.31 -2.02
N SER A 71 -8.53 1.80 -0.97
CA SER A 71 -7.21 2.22 -0.52
C SER A 71 -6.26 1.03 -0.50
N PHE A 72 -5.00 1.33 -0.79
CA PHE A 72 -3.91 0.40 -0.90
C PHE A 72 -2.73 0.95 -0.12
N ASP A 73 -2.48 0.36 1.05
CA ASP A 73 -1.40 0.76 1.94
C ASP A 73 -0.25 -0.22 1.83
N ILE A 74 0.92 0.30 1.47
CA ILE A 74 2.17 -0.44 1.39
C ILE A 74 3.09 0.02 2.51
N VAL A 75 3.46 -0.91 3.38
CA VAL A 75 4.47 -0.70 4.41
C VAL A 75 5.72 -1.48 4.04
N ALA A 76 6.82 -0.80 3.82
CA ALA A 76 8.13 -1.42 3.67
C ALA A 76 8.97 -1.20 4.92
N THR A 77 9.77 -2.20 5.29
CA THR A 77 10.76 -2.13 6.37
C THR A 77 11.97 -2.99 6.03
N GLN A 78 13.07 -2.83 6.75
CA GLN A 78 14.25 -3.68 6.56
C GLN A 78 13.90 -5.16 6.80
N GLY A 79 14.32 -6.04 5.90
CA GLY A 79 14.12 -7.49 6.05
C GLY A 79 15.24 -8.15 6.85
N TYR A 80 14.92 -9.21 7.61
CA TYR A 80 15.82 -9.78 8.63
C TYR A 80 16.30 -11.23 8.41
N SER A 81 16.04 -11.83 7.24
CA SER A 81 16.45 -13.22 7.00
C SER A 81 17.10 -13.46 5.64
N ASN A 82 16.35 -13.33 4.53
CA ASN A 82 16.84 -13.60 3.16
C ASN A 82 16.51 -12.48 2.16
N ALA A 83 15.60 -11.58 2.51
CA ALA A 83 15.20 -10.43 1.72
C ALA A 83 15.75 -9.15 2.36
N THR A 84 16.26 -8.24 1.54
CA THR A 84 16.78 -6.94 1.98
C THR A 84 15.67 -6.02 2.51
N VAL A 85 14.44 -6.19 2.02
CA VAL A 85 13.26 -5.40 2.40
C VAL A 85 12.06 -6.33 2.55
N ALA A 86 11.31 -6.16 3.64
CA ALA A 86 9.99 -6.78 3.83
C ALA A 86 8.91 -5.77 3.45
N VAL A 87 7.88 -6.21 2.72
CA VAL A 87 6.77 -5.37 2.28
C VAL A 87 5.45 -5.99 2.71
N PHE A 88 4.63 -5.22 3.42
CA PHE A 88 3.29 -5.57 3.84
C PHE A 88 2.28 -4.75 3.04
N MET A 89 1.26 -5.43 2.52
CA MET A 89 0.23 -4.84 1.67
C MET A 89 -1.12 -4.98 2.34
N ILE A 90 -1.84 -3.87 2.46
CA ILE A 90 -3.19 -3.83 3.01
C ILE A 90 -4.09 -3.20 1.96
N VAL A 91 -5.14 -3.93 1.59
CA VAL A 91 -6.18 -3.46 0.66
C VAL A 91 -7.46 -3.28 1.43
N SER A 92 -8.10 -2.13 1.30
CA SER A 92 -9.42 -1.86 1.89
C SER A 92 -10.33 -1.24 0.85
N TYR A 93 -11.54 -1.77 0.72
CA TYR A 93 -12.58 -1.28 -0.18
C TYR A 93 -13.56 -0.43 0.61
N GLU A 94 -13.85 0.78 0.14
CA GLU A 94 -14.78 1.69 0.82
C GLU A 94 -16.24 1.40 0.43
N GLN A 95 -17.17 1.83 1.30
CA GLN A 95 -18.62 1.72 1.10
C GLN A 95 -19.18 0.29 0.98
N LEU A 96 -18.42 -0.69 1.49
CA LEU A 96 -18.90 -2.04 1.73
C LEU A 96 -19.13 -2.25 3.23
N ASP A 97 -20.18 -3.01 3.57
CA ASP A 97 -20.37 -3.51 4.93
C ASP A 97 -19.16 -4.36 5.34
N GLY A 98 -18.52 -3.99 6.45
CA GLY A 98 -17.29 -4.63 6.93
C GLY A 98 -15.99 -4.03 6.38
N SER A 99 -16.04 -2.90 5.68
CA SER A 99 -14.83 -2.16 5.27
C SER A 99 -13.96 -1.77 6.47
N LEU A 100 -12.64 -1.94 6.34
CA LEU A 100 -11.70 -1.57 7.39
C LEU A 100 -11.61 -0.04 7.47
N SER A 101 -11.90 0.51 8.66
CA SER A 101 -11.69 1.93 8.93
C SER A 101 -10.19 2.27 8.86
N ARG A 102 -9.88 3.54 8.58
CA ARG A 102 -8.49 3.99 8.56
C ARG A 102 -7.79 3.74 9.89
N ASP A 103 -8.47 3.98 11.00
CA ASP A 103 -7.95 3.72 12.35
C ASP A 103 -7.61 2.23 12.57
N THR A 104 -8.42 1.32 12.00
CA THR A 104 -8.14 -0.12 12.09
C THR A 104 -6.90 -0.50 11.28
N ILE A 105 -6.74 0.08 10.08
CA ILE A 105 -5.54 -0.11 9.26
C ILE A 105 -4.32 0.40 10.03
N ASP A 106 -4.42 1.56 10.68
CA ASP A 106 -3.33 2.15 11.46
C ASP A 106 -2.97 1.27 12.67
N GLN A 107 -3.96 0.65 13.32
CA GLN A 107 -3.73 -0.35 14.36
C GLN A 107 -3.04 -1.60 13.83
N ILE A 108 -3.46 -2.14 12.67
CA ILE A 108 -2.79 -3.29 12.02
C ILE A 108 -1.33 -2.94 11.74
N VAL A 109 -1.06 -1.78 11.15
CA VAL A 109 0.31 -1.32 10.88
C VAL A 109 1.11 -1.18 12.18
N ALA A 110 0.52 -0.64 13.25
CA ALA A 110 1.17 -0.54 14.55
C ALA A 110 1.43 -1.90 15.22
N THR A 111 0.73 -2.96 14.82
CA THR A 111 0.98 -4.32 15.31
C THR A 111 2.09 -5.05 14.57
N LEU A 112 2.62 -4.49 13.48
CA LEU A 112 3.79 -5.05 12.81
C LEU A 112 4.94 -5.13 13.81
N ARG A 113 5.41 -6.34 14.04
CA ARG A 113 6.53 -6.65 14.94
C ARG A 113 7.54 -7.51 14.20
N ARG A 114 8.78 -7.46 14.66
CA ARG A 114 9.86 -8.38 14.32
C ARG A 114 9.49 -9.77 14.85
N THR A 115 9.52 -10.75 13.97
CA THR A 115 9.48 -12.18 14.31
C THR A 115 10.74 -12.85 13.81
#